data_AF-A0A1V5UDX9-F1
#
_entry.id   AF-A0A1V5UDX9-F1
#
_cell.length_a   1.000
_cell.length_b   1.000
_cell.length_c   1.000
_cell.angle_alpha   90.00
_cell.angle_beta   90.00
_cell.angle_gamma   90.00
#
_symmetry.space_group_name_H-M   'P 1'
#
loop_
_entity.id
_entity.type
_entity.pdbx_description
1 polymer ?
#
loop_
_entity_poly.entity_id
_entity_poly.type
_entity_poly.pdbx_seq_one_letter_code
_entity_poly.pdbx_strand_id
1 'polypeptide(L)'
;MFLRRYIGLPLYGSWYLWYDLGKGSWPAFKPLPFTLEICKDMLNGGCYVEPYIDSRLWDILDGPDRKSDWRWSTHGKKFAVKLADGTIPMEHYGSITYAVMCPCAKGWQEELFELTKSVAAFAPAVYHDQVMTAQGFRCFDRTHGHALNAPKAWITEGYRPLYERIRKATPNCVHTSEEVSEPYVNLFDGGHIWRWTFDGQVPAFQAVYGGRMQYLALVYDSHGKGEYKSNFVKLANSMVNGLMLGKMGLNELYNADAKRVFLKKMAHLRLALINYFNVGEMLPPVKFATPVPVMTTEWATSSKVNEPVTMPKIVSNSYQYGENRVFLFVNTTEETLTVKPRIEAIYLCLEGMSAPVRFEGKTRLGAYQTAVAVKGSAAEAERIQKTLLKIASFTPGDSFDSLVEFKDHREFTLAKGDFAGTDKISGFYNCTKAVSGKYFGNTVDGSLISYGTVDFGTSKVTEITISAAVPEQYAGGTIDLLTGPNQNVREVAGTFTVPATDGWTDFQDFTFKLNRPMTGKCNIIFRFNRNACCNFAGWKY
;
A
#
# COMPACT_ATOMS: atom_id res chain seq x y z
N MET A 1 -14.68 3.26 3.67
CA MET A 1 -15.00 4.66 3.26
C MET A 1 -14.35 5.77 4.09
N PHE A 2 -14.02 5.56 5.38
CA PHE A 2 -13.35 6.58 6.22
C PHE A 2 -12.13 7.23 5.54
N LEU A 3 -11.16 6.42 5.10
CA LEU A 3 -9.92 6.93 4.50
C LEU A 3 -10.19 7.82 3.28
N ARG A 4 -11.12 7.44 2.40
CA ARG A 4 -11.52 8.25 1.24
C ARG A 4 -12.04 9.63 1.68
N ARG A 5 -12.90 9.68 2.71
CA ARG A 5 -13.42 10.95 3.25
C ARG A 5 -12.31 11.79 3.87
N TYR A 6 -11.41 11.17 4.64
CA TYR A 6 -10.28 11.86 5.24
C TYR A 6 -9.34 12.43 4.18
N ILE A 7 -8.92 11.64 3.19
CA ILE A 7 -8.06 12.08 2.10
C ILE A 7 -8.79 13.14 1.26
N GLY A 8 -10.10 12.99 1.06
CA GLY A 8 -10.91 13.94 0.28
C GLY A 8 -10.65 13.85 -1.23
N LEU A 9 -10.15 12.71 -1.71
CA LEU A 9 -9.93 12.37 -3.11
C LEU A 9 -10.39 10.93 -3.36
N PRO A 10 -10.66 10.53 -4.61
CA PRO A 10 -10.89 9.13 -4.95
C PRO A 10 -9.71 8.26 -4.54
N LEU A 11 -9.99 7.03 -4.11
CA LEU A 11 -8.98 6.02 -3.81
C LEU A 11 -9.00 4.93 -4.87
N TYR A 12 -7.84 4.34 -5.10
CA TYR A 12 -7.68 3.17 -5.96
C TYR A 12 -6.95 2.08 -5.17
N GLY A 13 -7.35 0.82 -5.33
CA GLY A 13 -6.73 -0.30 -4.64
C GLY A 13 -6.77 -1.60 -5.43
N SER A 14 -5.63 -2.29 -5.48
CA SER A 14 -5.54 -3.64 -6.03
C SER A 14 -6.05 -4.66 -5.02
N TRP A 15 -6.91 -5.57 -5.49
CA TRP A 15 -7.54 -6.59 -4.66
C TRP A 15 -7.04 -7.98 -5.06
N TYR A 16 -6.24 -8.55 -4.16
CA TYR A 16 -5.80 -9.94 -4.24
C TYR A 16 -6.80 -10.85 -3.50
N LEU A 17 -6.86 -12.13 -3.88
CA LEU A 17 -7.72 -13.13 -3.23
C LEU A 17 -9.21 -12.76 -3.23
N TRP A 18 -9.68 -12.10 -4.29
CA TRP A 18 -11.10 -11.81 -4.52
C TRP A 18 -11.90 -13.07 -4.95
N TYR A 19 -11.23 -14.21 -5.13
CA TYR A 19 -11.79 -15.44 -5.69
C TYR A 19 -11.68 -16.61 -4.71
N ASP A 20 -12.52 -17.62 -4.93
CA ASP A 20 -12.70 -18.81 -4.09
C ASP A 20 -11.73 -19.93 -4.50
N LEU A 21 -10.63 -20.02 -3.75
CA LEU A 21 -9.62 -21.08 -3.91
C LEU A 21 -10.20 -22.49 -3.76
N GLY A 22 -11.27 -22.65 -2.97
CA GLY A 22 -11.95 -23.94 -2.78
C GLY A 22 -12.68 -24.43 -4.02
N LYS A 23 -12.79 -23.60 -5.07
CA LYS A 23 -13.47 -23.96 -6.32
C LYS A 23 -12.55 -24.02 -7.54
N GLY A 24 -11.27 -23.73 -7.37
CA GLY A 24 -10.26 -23.75 -8.43
C GLY A 24 -9.16 -22.72 -8.23
N SER A 25 -8.08 -22.91 -8.96
CA SER A 25 -6.90 -22.02 -9.00
C SER A 25 -6.73 -21.41 -10.39
N TRP A 26 -5.62 -20.72 -10.64
CA TRP A 26 -5.30 -20.08 -11.90
C TRP A 26 -5.30 -21.07 -13.06
N PRO A 27 -5.91 -20.72 -14.22
CA PRO A 27 -6.58 -19.45 -14.55
C PRO A 27 -8.08 -19.41 -14.20
N ALA A 28 -8.62 -20.41 -13.52
CA ALA A 28 -10.04 -20.55 -13.21
C ALA A 28 -10.47 -19.73 -11.97
N PHE A 29 -10.36 -18.40 -12.06
CA PHE A 29 -10.81 -17.49 -11.01
C PHE A 29 -12.35 -17.50 -10.88
N LYS A 30 -12.85 -17.87 -9.70
CA LYS A 30 -14.28 -17.83 -9.37
C LYS A 30 -14.51 -16.80 -8.25
N PRO A 31 -15.24 -15.70 -8.48
CA PRO A 31 -15.44 -14.68 -7.45
C PRO A 31 -16.00 -15.27 -6.14
N LEU A 32 -15.54 -14.74 -5.00
CA LEU A 32 -16.20 -14.98 -3.71
C LEU A 32 -17.63 -14.40 -3.75
N PRO A 33 -18.58 -14.93 -2.94
CA PRO A 33 -19.99 -14.52 -3.00
C PRO A 33 -20.24 -13.01 -2.88
N PHE A 34 -19.40 -12.31 -2.13
CA PHE A 34 -19.52 -10.87 -1.87
C PHE A 34 -18.72 -9.99 -2.85
N THR A 35 -17.97 -10.57 -3.80
CA THR A 35 -17.00 -9.82 -4.63
C THR A 35 -17.65 -8.70 -5.41
N LEU A 36 -18.73 -9.03 -6.13
CA LEU A 36 -19.43 -8.09 -7.01
C LEU A 36 -20.07 -6.95 -6.21
N GLU A 37 -20.63 -7.28 -5.04
CA GLU A 37 -21.23 -6.28 -4.14
C GLU A 37 -20.18 -5.32 -3.59
N ILE A 38 -19.03 -5.83 -3.13
CA ILE A 38 -17.92 -4.98 -2.66
C ILE A 38 -17.41 -4.06 -3.79
N CYS A 39 -17.21 -4.58 -5.00
CA CYS A 39 -16.77 -3.76 -6.14
C CYS A 39 -17.78 -2.62 -6.43
N LYS A 40 -19.08 -2.93 -6.41
CA LYS A 40 -20.15 -1.94 -6.62
C LYS A 40 -20.17 -0.90 -5.51
N ASP A 41 -20.10 -1.30 -4.25
CA ASP A 41 -20.13 -0.40 -3.10
C ASP A 41 -18.89 0.50 -3.05
N MET A 42 -17.73 -0.05 -3.40
CA MET A 42 -16.50 0.73 -3.51
C MET A 42 -16.64 1.80 -4.58
N LEU A 43 -17.13 1.43 -5.77
CA LEU A 43 -17.36 2.37 -6.87
C LEU A 43 -18.34 3.48 -6.49
N ASN A 44 -19.48 3.13 -5.89
CA ASN A 44 -20.48 4.09 -5.40
C ASN A 44 -19.90 5.05 -4.35
N GLY A 45 -18.94 4.58 -3.56
CA GLY A 45 -18.21 5.40 -2.57
C GLY A 45 -17.09 6.26 -3.15
N GLY A 46 -16.86 6.24 -4.47
CA GLY A 46 -15.76 6.94 -5.13
C GLY A 46 -14.40 6.27 -4.91
N CYS A 47 -14.38 4.96 -4.73
CA CYS A 47 -13.19 4.13 -4.68
C CYS A 47 -13.18 3.14 -5.86
N TYR A 48 -12.02 2.93 -6.48
CA TYR A 48 -11.86 2.05 -7.63
C TYR A 48 -11.06 0.83 -7.20
N VAL A 49 -11.56 -0.36 -7.55
CA VAL A 49 -10.93 -1.62 -7.19
C VAL A 49 -10.42 -2.31 -8.45
N GLU A 50 -9.24 -2.88 -8.35
CA GLU A 50 -8.58 -3.62 -9.42
C GLU A 50 -8.35 -5.07 -8.97
N PRO A 51 -9.19 -6.02 -9.38
CA PRO A 51 -8.97 -7.42 -9.13
C PRO A 51 -7.71 -7.93 -9.85
N TYR A 52 -6.91 -8.70 -9.12
CA TYR A 52 -5.72 -9.38 -9.61
C TYR A 52 -6.06 -10.61 -10.47
N ILE A 53 -5.42 -10.76 -11.62
CA ILE A 53 -5.32 -12.02 -12.36
C ILE A 53 -3.86 -12.26 -12.78
N ASP A 54 -3.47 -13.51 -13.05
CA ASP A 54 -2.21 -13.79 -13.74
C ASP A 54 -2.49 -14.05 -15.23
N SER A 55 -1.71 -13.40 -16.10
CA SER A 55 -1.88 -13.47 -17.55
C SER A 55 -0.75 -14.24 -18.26
N ARG A 56 0.02 -15.04 -17.52
CA ARG A 56 1.17 -15.81 -18.02
C ARG A 56 1.23 -17.24 -17.50
N LEU A 57 0.67 -17.50 -16.32
CA LEU A 57 0.85 -18.76 -15.59
C LEU A 57 -0.42 -19.62 -15.52
N TRP A 58 -0.21 -20.94 -15.46
CA TRP A 58 -1.23 -21.95 -15.17
C TRP A 58 -0.80 -22.78 -13.97
N ASP A 59 -1.65 -22.89 -12.94
CA ASP A 59 -1.37 -23.72 -11.76
C ASP A 59 -1.51 -25.20 -12.13
N ILE A 60 -0.46 -26.00 -11.99
CA ILE A 60 -0.54 -27.42 -12.41
C ILE A 60 -1.47 -28.24 -11.50
N LEU A 61 -1.84 -27.70 -10.33
CA LEU A 61 -2.89 -28.20 -9.45
C LEU A 61 -4.07 -27.21 -9.43
N ASP A 62 -4.69 -26.98 -10.58
CA ASP A 62 -5.74 -25.98 -10.79
C ASP A 62 -7.13 -26.30 -10.18
N GLY A 63 -7.26 -27.44 -9.51
CA GLY A 63 -8.48 -27.85 -8.83
C GLY A 63 -8.75 -27.17 -7.47
N PRO A 64 -9.81 -27.60 -6.77
CA PRO A 64 -10.17 -27.13 -5.42
C PRO A 64 -8.99 -27.11 -4.44
N ASP A 65 -8.86 -26.01 -3.70
CA ASP A 65 -7.81 -25.75 -2.71
C ASP A 65 -6.38 -25.88 -3.23
N ARG A 66 -6.20 -25.89 -4.56
CA ARG A 66 -4.93 -26.17 -5.24
C ARG A 66 -4.34 -27.56 -4.95
N LYS A 67 -5.20 -28.57 -4.80
CA LYS A 67 -4.78 -29.93 -4.38
C LYS A 67 -4.92 -31.00 -5.45
N SER A 68 -5.48 -30.67 -6.61
CA SER A 68 -5.70 -31.64 -7.68
C SER A 68 -5.51 -31.02 -9.06
N ASP A 69 -5.09 -31.84 -10.02
CA ASP A 69 -5.17 -31.51 -11.44
C ASP A 69 -6.62 -31.64 -11.89
N TRP A 70 -7.21 -30.52 -12.30
CA TRP A 70 -8.58 -30.45 -12.79
C TRP A 70 -8.63 -30.26 -14.31
N ARG A 71 -7.92 -29.25 -14.84
CA ARG A 71 -7.90 -28.93 -16.27
C ARG A 71 -6.48 -28.86 -16.83
N TRP A 72 -5.44 -28.94 -16.00
CA TRP A 72 -4.08 -28.80 -16.47
C TRP A 72 -3.70 -29.91 -17.46
N SER A 73 -3.75 -31.19 -17.07
CA SER A 73 -3.30 -32.27 -17.95
C SER A 73 -4.17 -32.47 -19.19
N THR A 74 -5.48 -32.21 -19.07
CA THR A 74 -6.46 -32.49 -20.13
C THR A 74 -6.66 -31.31 -21.08
N HIS A 75 -6.34 -30.09 -20.66
CA HIS A 75 -6.60 -28.87 -21.44
C HIS A 75 -5.45 -27.87 -21.42
N GLY A 76 -4.99 -27.42 -20.25
CA GLY A 76 -3.97 -26.36 -20.14
C GLY A 76 -2.63 -26.73 -20.76
N LYS A 77 -2.14 -27.96 -20.53
CA LYS A 77 -0.79 -28.42 -20.89
C LYS A 77 -0.43 -28.26 -22.37
N LYS A 78 -1.41 -28.31 -23.27
CA LYS A 78 -1.18 -28.18 -24.72
C LYS A 78 -0.90 -26.74 -25.15
N PHE A 79 -1.22 -25.74 -24.32
CA PHE A 79 -0.95 -24.33 -24.60
C PHE A 79 0.30 -23.80 -23.89
N ALA A 80 0.91 -24.59 -23.02
CA ALA A 80 2.13 -24.23 -22.31
C ALA A 80 3.35 -24.23 -23.23
N VAL A 81 4.28 -23.30 -23.00
CA VAL A 81 5.55 -23.22 -23.74
C VAL A 81 6.23 -24.59 -23.77
N LYS A 82 6.80 -24.95 -24.92
CA LYS A 82 7.69 -26.11 -25.06
C LYS A 82 9.11 -25.63 -25.34
N LEU A 83 10.05 -26.01 -24.51
CA LEU A 83 11.47 -25.79 -24.77
C LEU A 83 11.95 -26.75 -25.88
N ALA A 84 13.21 -26.58 -26.31
CA ALA A 84 13.77 -27.37 -27.41
C ALA A 84 13.77 -28.89 -27.16
N ASP A 85 13.83 -29.31 -25.89
CA ASP A 85 13.76 -30.70 -25.43
C ASP A 85 12.32 -31.20 -25.18
N GLY A 86 11.32 -30.35 -25.46
CA GLY A 86 9.90 -30.64 -25.22
C GLY A 86 9.42 -30.41 -23.79
N THR A 87 10.30 -30.03 -22.86
CA THR A 87 9.92 -29.71 -21.48
C THR A 87 9.15 -28.38 -21.40
N ILE A 88 8.42 -28.19 -20.29
CA ILE A 88 7.67 -26.96 -20.01
C ILE A 88 8.45 -26.17 -18.96
N PRO A 89 8.76 -24.88 -19.18
CA PRO A 89 9.34 -24.05 -18.14
C PRO A 89 8.34 -23.85 -17.00
N MET A 90 8.78 -24.14 -15.78
CA MET A 90 7.98 -24.04 -14.55
C MET A 90 8.48 -22.91 -13.67
N GLU A 91 7.57 -22.23 -12.98
CA GLU A 91 7.88 -21.26 -11.92
C GLU A 91 7.37 -21.76 -10.58
N HIS A 92 8.14 -21.49 -9.53
CA HIS A 92 7.86 -21.97 -8.17
C HIS A 92 7.72 -20.80 -7.21
N TYR A 93 6.54 -20.69 -6.58
CA TYR A 93 6.24 -19.67 -5.58
C TYR A 93 5.81 -20.36 -4.29
N GLY A 94 6.74 -20.47 -3.34
CA GLY A 94 6.55 -21.30 -2.16
C GLY A 94 6.39 -22.77 -2.55
N SER A 95 5.28 -23.39 -2.15
CA SER A 95 4.96 -24.78 -2.49
C SER A 95 4.17 -24.94 -3.79
N ILE A 96 3.85 -23.84 -4.49
CA ILE A 96 3.00 -23.85 -5.68
C ILE A 96 3.88 -23.86 -6.93
N THR A 97 3.49 -24.66 -7.93
CA THR A 97 4.18 -24.78 -9.21
C THR A 97 3.28 -24.36 -10.35
N TYR A 98 3.78 -23.48 -11.20
CA TYR A 98 3.07 -22.96 -12.34
C TYR A 98 3.78 -23.29 -13.64
N ALA A 99 3.02 -23.65 -14.67
CA ALA A 99 3.51 -23.73 -16.02
C ALA A 99 3.42 -22.38 -16.72
N VAL A 100 4.46 -22.04 -17.49
CA VAL A 100 4.44 -20.82 -18.30
C VAL A 100 3.71 -21.06 -19.62
N MET A 101 2.73 -20.21 -19.89
CA MET A 101 1.84 -20.33 -21.03
C MET A 101 2.39 -19.59 -22.26
N CYS A 102 2.20 -20.17 -23.45
CA CYS A 102 2.62 -19.51 -24.69
C CYS A 102 1.58 -18.46 -25.10
N PRO A 103 1.92 -17.16 -25.18
CA PRO A 103 0.95 -16.10 -25.48
C PRO A 103 0.42 -16.16 -26.92
N CYS A 104 1.03 -16.94 -27.81
CA CYS A 104 0.53 -17.18 -29.17
C CYS A 104 -0.49 -18.33 -29.26
N ALA A 105 -0.50 -19.25 -28.29
CA ALA A 105 -1.40 -20.39 -28.32
C ALA A 105 -2.86 -19.92 -28.24
N LYS A 106 -3.65 -20.18 -29.28
CA LYS A 106 -4.99 -19.59 -29.44
C LYS A 106 -5.96 -19.95 -28.31
N GLY A 107 -5.89 -21.18 -27.81
CA GLY A 107 -6.71 -21.56 -26.66
C GLY A 107 -6.34 -20.80 -25.38
N TRP A 108 -5.06 -20.50 -25.17
CA TRP A 108 -4.64 -19.64 -24.05
C TRP A 108 -5.09 -18.18 -24.21
N GLN A 109 -4.98 -17.64 -25.43
CA GLN A 109 -5.52 -16.31 -25.74
C GLN A 109 -7.01 -16.22 -25.42
N GLU A 110 -7.78 -17.28 -25.70
CA GLU A 110 -9.21 -17.32 -25.42
C GLU A 110 -9.52 -17.39 -23.92
N GLU A 111 -8.79 -18.24 -23.15
CA GLU A 111 -8.95 -18.30 -21.68
C GLU A 111 -8.70 -16.92 -21.05
N LEU A 112 -7.63 -16.22 -21.44
CA LEU A 112 -7.32 -14.90 -20.91
C LEU A 112 -8.32 -13.84 -21.35
N PHE A 113 -8.79 -13.88 -22.60
CA PHE A 113 -9.78 -12.94 -23.10
C PHE A 113 -11.10 -13.04 -22.32
N GLU A 114 -11.65 -14.25 -22.19
CA GLU A 114 -12.92 -14.45 -21.49
C GLU A 114 -12.80 -14.19 -19.99
N LEU A 115 -11.69 -14.60 -19.36
CA LEU A 115 -11.41 -14.23 -17.97
C LEU A 115 -11.39 -12.71 -17.79
N THR A 116 -10.60 -12.00 -18.59
CA THR A 116 -10.47 -10.54 -18.48
C THR A 116 -11.80 -9.84 -18.66
N LYS A 117 -12.57 -10.24 -19.68
CA LYS A 117 -13.91 -9.70 -19.94
C LYS A 117 -14.86 -9.96 -18.78
N SER A 118 -14.80 -11.14 -18.15
CA SER A 118 -15.63 -11.48 -17.00
C SER A 118 -15.32 -10.60 -15.78
N VAL A 119 -14.04 -10.30 -15.54
CA VAL A 119 -13.61 -9.41 -14.44
C VAL A 119 -13.99 -7.96 -14.73
N ALA A 120 -13.73 -7.49 -15.95
CA ALA A 120 -14.08 -6.15 -16.40
C ALA A 120 -15.60 -5.88 -16.41
N ALA A 121 -16.44 -6.92 -16.37
CA ALA A 121 -17.89 -6.78 -16.28
C ALA A 121 -18.36 -6.27 -14.90
N PHE A 122 -17.56 -6.44 -13.85
CA PHE A 122 -17.91 -6.00 -12.49
C PHE A 122 -16.88 -5.09 -11.82
N ALA A 123 -15.70 -4.91 -12.41
CA ALA A 123 -14.65 -4.05 -11.88
C ALA A 123 -14.17 -3.02 -12.92
N PRO A 124 -13.83 -1.78 -12.50
CA PRO A 124 -13.37 -0.72 -13.41
C PRO A 124 -11.92 -0.92 -13.87
N ALA A 125 -11.18 -1.88 -13.32
CA ALA A 125 -9.79 -2.13 -13.63
C ALA A 125 -9.45 -3.63 -13.52
N VAL A 126 -8.43 -4.09 -14.23
CA VAL A 126 -7.87 -5.45 -14.13
C VAL A 126 -6.35 -5.37 -14.05
N TYR A 127 -5.77 -6.05 -13.07
CA TYR A 127 -4.32 -6.23 -12.97
C TYR A 127 -3.92 -7.55 -13.63
N HIS A 128 -3.14 -7.45 -14.70
CA HIS A 128 -2.54 -8.54 -15.44
C HIS A 128 -1.12 -8.83 -14.95
N ASP A 129 -0.97 -9.78 -14.04
CA ASP A 129 0.34 -10.10 -13.48
C ASP A 129 1.33 -10.57 -14.55
N GLN A 130 2.61 -10.30 -14.29
CA GLN A 130 3.77 -10.77 -15.03
C GLN A 130 3.97 -10.31 -16.49
N VAL A 131 2.96 -9.80 -17.20
CA VAL A 131 3.08 -9.51 -18.65
C VAL A 131 4.19 -8.50 -18.97
N MET A 132 4.27 -7.42 -18.20
CA MET A 132 5.28 -6.37 -18.41
C MET A 132 6.59 -6.58 -17.65
N THR A 133 6.75 -7.67 -16.89
CA THR A 133 7.96 -7.90 -16.08
C THR A 133 8.65 -9.22 -16.29
N ALA A 134 7.91 -10.31 -16.51
CA ALA A 134 8.51 -11.64 -16.49
C ALA A 134 9.19 -11.92 -17.84
N GLN A 135 10.29 -12.66 -17.78
CA GLN A 135 10.99 -13.04 -19.00
C GLN A 135 10.12 -13.95 -19.89
N GLY A 136 10.21 -13.72 -21.20
CA GLY A 136 9.65 -14.63 -22.19
C GLY A 136 10.54 -15.86 -22.42
N PHE A 137 9.93 -16.99 -22.78
CA PHE A 137 10.63 -18.23 -23.10
C PHE A 137 10.58 -18.58 -24.59
N ARG A 138 11.67 -19.15 -25.10
CA ARG A 138 11.74 -19.62 -26.49
C ARG A 138 10.89 -20.87 -26.66
N CYS A 139 9.76 -20.75 -27.37
CA CYS A 139 8.84 -21.86 -27.60
C CYS A 139 9.13 -22.59 -28.92
N PHE A 140 9.06 -23.93 -28.88
CA PHE A 140 9.32 -24.85 -29.98
C PHE A 140 8.09 -25.71 -30.34
N ASP A 141 6.90 -25.36 -29.83
CA ASP A 141 5.66 -26.02 -30.22
C ASP A 141 5.14 -25.51 -31.56
N ARG A 142 5.10 -26.39 -32.57
CA ARG A 142 4.63 -26.05 -33.92
C ARG A 142 3.13 -25.74 -33.97
N THR A 143 2.36 -26.14 -32.96
CA THR A 143 0.90 -25.97 -32.94
C THR A 143 0.46 -24.61 -32.42
N HIS A 144 1.38 -23.79 -31.88
CA HIS A 144 1.04 -22.51 -31.24
C HIS A 144 0.97 -21.32 -32.21
N GLY A 145 1.16 -21.54 -33.51
CA GLY A 145 0.93 -20.52 -34.53
C GLY A 145 2.00 -19.42 -34.62
N HIS A 146 3.19 -19.66 -34.04
CA HIS A 146 4.37 -18.80 -34.18
C HIS A 146 5.54 -19.60 -34.80
N ALA A 147 6.53 -18.90 -35.34
CA ALA A 147 7.77 -19.54 -35.75
C ALA A 147 8.54 -20.09 -34.53
N LEU A 148 9.22 -21.22 -34.69
CA LEU A 148 10.00 -21.83 -33.60
C LEU A 148 11.07 -20.86 -33.10
N ASN A 149 11.27 -20.79 -31.78
CA ASN A 149 12.28 -19.94 -31.15
C ASN A 149 12.13 -18.43 -31.46
N ALA A 150 10.95 -17.97 -31.88
CA ALA A 150 10.78 -16.59 -32.32
C ALA A 150 10.44 -15.66 -31.13
N PRO A 151 11.29 -14.66 -30.79
CA PRO A 151 10.99 -13.74 -29.68
C PRO A 151 9.72 -12.92 -29.89
N LYS A 152 9.37 -12.65 -31.15
CA LYS A 152 8.12 -12.00 -31.56
C LYS A 152 6.86 -12.71 -31.07
N ALA A 153 6.95 -13.99 -30.69
CA ALA A 153 5.87 -14.74 -30.07
C ALA A 153 5.36 -14.07 -28.79
N TRP A 154 6.22 -13.39 -28.02
CA TRP A 154 5.83 -12.73 -26.77
C TRP A 154 5.28 -11.32 -26.97
N ILE A 155 5.68 -10.65 -28.06
CA ILE A 155 5.35 -9.24 -28.26
C ILE A 155 4.28 -9.11 -29.34
N THR A 156 4.68 -9.19 -30.62
CA THR A 156 3.83 -8.80 -31.75
C THR A 156 2.86 -9.89 -32.19
N GLU A 157 3.15 -11.16 -31.95
CA GLU A 157 2.30 -12.29 -32.37
C GLU A 157 1.43 -12.85 -31.23
N GLY A 158 1.87 -12.71 -29.98
CA GLY A 158 1.17 -13.19 -28.79
C GLY A 158 0.38 -12.10 -28.09
N TYR A 159 1.03 -11.38 -27.16
CA TYR A 159 0.32 -10.44 -26.29
C TYR A 159 -0.30 -9.26 -27.03
N ARG A 160 0.35 -8.65 -28.03
CA ARG A 160 -0.21 -7.50 -28.76
C ARG A 160 -1.61 -7.75 -29.33
N PRO A 161 -1.84 -8.77 -30.19
CA PRO A 161 -3.18 -9.01 -30.74
C PRO A 161 -4.20 -9.41 -29.66
N LEU A 162 -3.77 -10.11 -28.61
CA LEU A 162 -4.64 -10.44 -27.46
C LEU A 162 -5.10 -9.17 -26.73
N TYR A 163 -4.17 -8.29 -26.36
CA TYR A 163 -4.50 -7.09 -25.58
C TYR A 163 -5.22 -6.03 -26.42
N GLU A 164 -4.94 -5.92 -27.72
CA GLU A 164 -5.75 -5.10 -28.62
C GLU A 164 -7.21 -5.59 -28.69
N ARG A 165 -7.42 -6.91 -28.73
CA ARG A 165 -8.76 -7.52 -28.65
C ARG A 165 -9.42 -7.26 -27.29
N ILE A 166 -8.69 -7.43 -26.18
CA ILE A 166 -9.17 -7.14 -24.82
C ILE A 166 -9.62 -5.68 -24.73
N ARG A 167 -8.75 -4.72 -25.03
CA ARG A 167 -9.07 -3.28 -24.93
C ARG A 167 -10.28 -2.90 -25.76
N LYS A 168 -10.45 -3.49 -26.95
CA LYS A 168 -11.64 -3.28 -27.79
C LYS A 168 -12.92 -3.80 -27.13
N ALA A 169 -12.85 -4.92 -26.42
CA ALA A 169 -13.99 -5.52 -25.73
C ALA A 169 -14.28 -4.86 -24.37
N THR A 170 -13.29 -4.21 -23.75
CA THR A 170 -13.38 -3.59 -22.42
C THR A 170 -12.94 -2.12 -22.44
N PRO A 171 -13.53 -1.26 -23.29
CA PRO A 171 -13.02 0.10 -23.53
C PRO A 171 -13.09 1.05 -22.31
N ASN A 172 -13.89 0.71 -21.31
CA ASN A 172 -14.04 1.48 -20.07
C ASN A 172 -13.29 0.85 -18.88
N CYS A 173 -12.46 -0.16 -19.13
CA CYS A 173 -11.67 -0.84 -18.11
C CYS A 173 -10.22 -0.37 -18.18
N VAL A 174 -9.66 -0.05 -17.01
CA VAL A 174 -8.22 0.23 -16.87
C VAL A 174 -7.46 -1.09 -16.83
N HIS A 175 -6.43 -1.23 -17.66
CA HIS A 175 -5.58 -2.41 -17.67
C HIS A 175 -4.21 -2.07 -17.12
N THR A 176 -3.78 -2.75 -16.06
CA THR A 176 -2.42 -2.61 -15.53
C THR A 176 -1.65 -3.92 -15.57
N SER A 177 -0.33 -3.85 -15.43
CA SER A 177 0.52 -5.04 -15.28
C SER A 177 1.57 -4.85 -14.19
N GLU A 178 2.40 -5.86 -13.99
CA GLU A 178 3.49 -5.85 -13.02
C GLU A 178 4.71 -5.17 -13.66
N GLU A 179 5.29 -4.18 -12.96
CA GLU A 179 6.36 -3.32 -13.44
C GLU A 179 6.05 -2.67 -14.80
N VAL A 180 7.08 -2.37 -15.60
CA VAL A 180 6.96 -1.73 -16.90
C VAL A 180 7.94 -2.33 -17.90
N SER A 181 7.52 -2.35 -19.16
CA SER A 181 8.36 -2.74 -20.29
C SER A 181 7.88 -2.03 -21.55
N GLU A 182 8.82 -1.43 -22.26
CA GLU A 182 8.61 -0.58 -23.44
C GLU A 182 7.64 -1.17 -24.49
N PRO A 183 7.74 -2.45 -24.89
CA PRO A 183 6.91 -3.00 -25.96
C PRO A 183 5.40 -3.00 -25.68
N TYR A 184 5.01 -2.82 -24.41
CA TYR A 184 3.64 -2.91 -23.94
C TYR A 184 3.06 -1.59 -23.44
N VAL A 185 3.83 -0.49 -23.44
CA VAL A 185 3.40 0.83 -22.91
C VAL A 185 2.10 1.32 -23.56
N ASN A 186 1.85 0.97 -24.83
CA ASN A 186 0.61 1.36 -25.52
C ASN A 186 -0.58 0.40 -25.33
N LEU A 187 -0.38 -0.71 -24.61
CA LEU A 187 -1.41 -1.74 -24.37
C LEU A 187 -1.98 -1.66 -22.96
N PHE A 188 -1.23 -1.10 -22.01
CA PHE A 188 -1.62 -0.97 -20.61
C PHE A 188 -1.67 0.50 -20.20
N ASP A 189 -2.60 0.82 -19.32
CA ASP A 189 -2.81 2.16 -18.79
C ASP A 189 -1.85 2.45 -17.62
N GLY A 190 -1.27 1.42 -17.00
CA GLY A 190 -0.24 1.58 -15.99
C GLY A 190 0.50 0.29 -15.58
N GLY A 191 1.56 0.46 -14.80
CA GLY A 191 2.41 -0.62 -14.30
C GLY A 191 2.66 -0.50 -12.80
N HIS A 192 2.59 -1.61 -12.07
CA HIS A 192 2.85 -1.67 -10.62
C HIS A 192 4.34 -1.75 -10.33
N ILE A 193 4.91 -0.69 -9.76
CA ILE A 193 6.35 -0.41 -9.63
C ILE A 193 6.88 -0.79 -8.25
N TRP A 194 6.55 -1.98 -7.80
CA TRP A 194 6.71 -2.32 -6.40
C TRP A 194 8.16 -2.62 -5.99
N ARG A 195 9.08 -2.86 -6.94
CA ARG A 195 10.49 -3.16 -6.65
C ARG A 195 11.45 -1.99 -6.80
N TRP A 196 10.98 -0.78 -7.13
CA TRP A 196 11.88 0.38 -7.26
C TRP A 196 12.19 0.98 -5.88
N THR A 197 12.88 0.21 -5.05
CA THR A 197 13.23 0.55 -3.66
C THR A 197 14.70 0.29 -3.34
N PHE A 198 15.59 0.43 -4.32
CA PHE A 198 17.04 0.23 -4.16
C PHE A 198 17.79 1.57 -4.14
N ASP A 199 18.97 1.58 -3.53
CA ASP A 199 19.82 2.77 -3.50
C ASP A 199 20.31 3.16 -4.90
N GLY A 200 20.54 4.47 -5.11
CA GLY A 200 21.08 4.99 -6.37
C GLY A 200 20.12 4.96 -7.58
N GLN A 201 18.83 4.69 -7.36
CA GLN A 201 17.84 4.67 -8.45
C GLN A 201 17.59 6.06 -9.05
N VAL A 202 17.40 6.07 -10.37
CA VAL A 202 17.05 7.26 -11.15
C VAL A 202 15.75 7.02 -11.93
N PRO A 203 14.93 8.05 -12.21
CA PRO A 203 13.65 7.90 -12.90
C PRO A 203 13.83 7.73 -14.42
N ALA A 204 14.71 6.82 -14.86
CA ALA A 204 15.10 6.67 -16.27
C ALA A 204 13.90 6.30 -17.16
N PHE A 205 13.07 5.34 -16.73
CA PHE A 205 11.91 4.92 -17.50
C PHE A 205 10.87 6.05 -17.60
N GLN A 206 10.65 6.79 -16.49
CA GLN A 206 9.74 7.94 -16.47
C GLN A 206 10.26 9.13 -17.27
N ALA A 207 11.59 9.31 -17.38
CA ALA A 207 12.18 10.35 -18.20
C ALA A 207 11.92 10.12 -19.71
N VAL A 208 11.79 8.87 -20.14
CA VAL A 208 11.52 8.51 -21.54
C VAL A 208 10.02 8.34 -21.82
N TYR A 209 9.29 7.69 -20.90
CA TYR A 209 7.90 7.26 -21.09
C TYR A 209 6.89 8.03 -20.22
N GLY A 210 7.33 9.07 -19.52
CA GLY A 210 6.48 9.97 -18.75
C GLY A 210 5.27 10.43 -19.56
N GLY A 211 4.08 10.33 -18.96
CA GLY A 211 2.82 10.67 -19.62
C GLY A 211 2.28 9.65 -20.63
N ARG A 212 3.01 8.55 -20.93
CA ARG A 212 2.52 7.49 -21.83
C ARG A 212 1.80 6.36 -21.11
N MET A 213 2.09 6.19 -19.83
CA MET A 213 1.39 5.26 -18.93
C MET A 213 1.48 5.78 -17.49
N GLN A 214 0.64 5.26 -16.59
CA GLN A 214 0.74 5.53 -15.17
C GLN A 214 1.74 4.60 -14.48
N TYR A 215 2.52 5.14 -13.55
CA TYR A 215 3.46 4.39 -12.72
C TYR A 215 2.85 4.23 -11.33
N LEU A 216 2.39 3.02 -11.01
CA LEU A 216 1.67 2.73 -9.78
C LEU A 216 2.67 2.38 -8.69
N ALA A 217 2.78 3.25 -7.69
CA ALA A 217 3.20 2.99 -6.30
C ALA A 217 4.35 2.00 -6.01
N LEU A 218 5.33 2.49 -5.24
CA LEU A 218 6.39 1.68 -4.62
C LEU A 218 5.84 0.79 -3.49
N VAL A 219 6.59 -0.24 -3.10
CA VAL A 219 6.24 -1.04 -1.91
C VAL A 219 6.52 -0.29 -0.59
N TYR A 220 5.58 -0.40 0.35
CA TYR A 220 5.67 0.11 1.73
C TYR A 220 5.67 -1.05 2.71
N ASP A 221 5.00 -0.93 3.86
CA ASP A 221 5.17 -1.88 4.95
C ASP A 221 4.43 -3.22 4.71
N SER A 222 3.70 -3.33 3.60
CA SER A 222 2.95 -4.53 3.20
C SER A 222 3.81 -5.75 2.84
N HIS A 223 5.12 -5.59 2.58
CA HIS A 223 6.03 -6.68 2.20
C HIS A 223 7.24 -6.85 3.15
N GLY A 224 7.27 -6.06 4.22
CA GLY A 224 8.39 -5.95 5.17
C GLY A 224 8.34 -4.56 5.79
N LYS A 225 8.91 -4.34 6.98
CA LYS A 225 8.80 -3.04 7.66
C LYS A 225 10.10 -2.26 7.60
N GLY A 226 10.05 -1.07 6.99
CA GLY A 226 11.16 -0.13 6.98
C GLY A 226 11.18 0.78 8.22
N GLU A 227 12.16 1.66 8.28
CA GLU A 227 12.16 2.76 9.24
C GLU A 227 10.96 3.69 9.00
N TYR A 228 10.36 4.23 10.06
CA TYR A 228 9.24 5.18 9.91
C TYR A 228 9.60 6.38 9.01
N LYS A 229 10.82 6.91 9.15
CA LYS A 229 11.34 8.02 8.33
C LYS A 229 11.41 7.69 6.83
N SER A 230 11.59 6.42 6.47
CA SER A 230 11.63 5.98 5.07
C SER A 230 10.31 6.30 4.32
N ASN A 231 9.18 6.30 5.02
CA ASN A 231 7.87 6.58 4.43
C ASN A 231 7.80 7.98 3.78
N PHE A 232 8.39 8.99 4.41
CA PHE A 232 8.35 10.37 3.92
C PHE A 232 9.19 10.53 2.66
N VAL A 233 10.38 9.94 2.64
CA VAL A 233 11.24 10.00 1.45
C VAL A 233 10.72 9.14 0.31
N LYS A 234 10.13 7.97 0.58
CA LYS A 234 9.43 7.15 -0.43
C LYS A 234 8.27 7.90 -1.06
N LEU A 235 7.42 8.54 -0.25
CA LEU A 235 6.26 9.31 -0.73
C LEU A 235 6.69 10.54 -1.53
N ALA A 236 7.69 11.27 -1.03
CA ALA A 236 8.24 12.43 -1.74
C ALA A 236 8.89 12.03 -3.06
N ASN A 237 9.70 10.97 -3.06
CA ASN A 237 10.35 10.45 -4.26
C ASN A 237 9.31 9.95 -5.30
N SER A 238 8.26 9.27 -4.84
CA SER A 238 7.14 8.87 -5.71
C SER A 238 6.46 10.09 -6.31
N MET A 239 6.15 11.11 -5.49
CA MET A 239 5.48 12.33 -5.92
C MET A 239 6.30 13.11 -6.95
N VAL A 240 7.58 13.40 -6.65
CA VAL A 240 8.40 14.22 -7.55
C VAL A 240 8.73 13.50 -8.85
N ASN A 241 8.62 12.18 -8.90
CA ASN A 241 8.83 11.39 -10.12
C ASN A 241 7.51 11.01 -10.83
N GLY A 242 6.38 11.57 -10.41
CA GLY A 242 5.08 11.41 -11.07
C GLY A 242 4.37 10.07 -10.82
N LEU A 243 4.86 9.24 -9.90
CA LEU A 243 4.20 7.99 -9.54
C LEU A 243 2.85 8.26 -8.84
N MET A 244 1.89 7.37 -9.02
CA MET A 244 0.76 7.28 -8.10
C MET A 244 1.29 6.90 -6.71
N LEU A 245 0.78 7.55 -5.68
CA LEU A 245 1.25 7.38 -4.30
C LEU A 245 0.55 6.19 -3.67
N GLY A 246 1.27 5.32 -2.96
CA GLY A 246 0.65 4.26 -2.16
C GLY A 246 1.25 2.88 -2.35
N LYS A 247 0.41 1.85 -2.52
CA LYS A 247 0.65 0.40 -2.25
C LYS A 247 0.94 0.10 -0.76
N MET A 248 0.21 0.81 0.08
CA MET A 248 0.13 0.59 1.52
C MET A 248 -1.08 -0.28 1.85
N GLY A 249 -0.95 -1.14 2.84
CA GLY A 249 -2.10 -1.72 3.51
C GLY A 249 -2.96 -0.63 4.16
N LEU A 250 -4.28 -0.81 4.18
CA LEU A 250 -5.19 0.19 4.77
C LEU A 250 -4.86 0.47 6.25
N ASN A 251 -4.40 -0.56 6.96
CA ASN A 251 -3.95 -0.49 8.35
C ASN A 251 -2.78 0.48 8.56
N GLU A 252 -1.92 0.67 7.56
CA GLU A 252 -0.79 1.61 7.66
C GLU A 252 -1.24 3.08 7.75
N LEU A 253 -2.51 3.38 7.45
CA LEU A 253 -3.09 4.72 7.43
C LEU A 253 -4.17 4.95 8.50
N TYR A 254 -4.36 3.98 9.39
CA TYR A 254 -5.38 4.10 10.44
C TYR A 254 -4.99 5.09 11.53
N ASN A 255 -3.70 5.27 11.79
CA ASN A 255 -3.23 6.21 12.80
C ASN A 255 -3.27 7.66 12.31
N ALA A 256 -3.71 8.56 13.18
CA ALA A 256 -3.66 10.01 13.01
C ALA A 256 -2.24 10.53 13.22
N ASP A 257 -1.36 10.32 12.25
CA ASP A 257 0.05 10.70 12.34
C ASP A 257 0.51 11.64 11.21
N ALA A 258 1.77 12.05 11.30
CA ALA A 258 2.41 12.91 10.30
C ALA A 258 2.48 12.23 8.92
N LYS A 259 2.68 10.91 8.85
CA LYS A 259 2.71 10.15 7.58
C LYS A 259 1.38 10.29 6.84
N ARG A 260 0.26 10.16 7.55
CA ARG A 260 -1.09 10.26 6.99
C ARG A 260 -1.41 11.68 6.49
N VAL A 261 -0.96 12.72 7.20
CA VAL A 261 -1.06 14.11 6.71
C VAL A 261 -0.19 14.29 5.47
N PHE A 262 1.06 13.81 5.50
CA PHE A 262 2.00 13.95 4.40
C PHE A 262 1.50 13.29 3.12
N LEU A 263 1.00 12.05 3.18
CA LEU A 263 0.33 11.39 2.06
C LEU A 263 -0.81 12.23 1.48
N LYS A 264 -1.68 12.79 2.35
CA LYS A 264 -2.80 13.64 1.93
C LYS A 264 -2.31 14.90 1.23
N LYS A 265 -1.28 15.58 1.76
CA LYS A 265 -0.66 16.74 1.12
C LYS A 265 -0.15 16.39 -0.28
N MET A 266 0.63 15.31 -0.38
CA MET A 266 1.22 14.85 -1.63
C MET A 266 0.15 14.45 -2.65
N ALA A 267 -0.94 13.80 -2.23
CA ALA A 267 -2.03 13.41 -3.11
C ALA A 267 -2.78 14.60 -3.72
N HIS A 268 -3.10 15.63 -2.92
CA HIS A 268 -3.74 16.86 -3.42
C HIS A 268 -2.81 17.66 -4.33
N LEU A 269 -1.52 17.75 -3.99
CA LEU A 269 -0.55 18.41 -4.85
C LEU A 269 -0.33 17.64 -6.15
N ARG A 270 -0.28 16.30 -6.11
CA ARG A 270 -0.18 15.47 -7.31
C ARG A 270 -1.33 15.74 -8.26
N LEU A 271 -2.57 15.80 -7.74
CA LEU A 271 -3.74 16.13 -8.55
C LEU A 271 -3.63 17.53 -9.17
N ALA A 272 -3.16 18.53 -8.40
CA ALA A 272 -2.96 19.88 -8.93
C ALA A 272 -1.89 19.96 -10.02
N LEU A 273 -0.94 19.04 -10.04
CA LEU A 273 0.14 18.96 -11.02
C LEU A 273 -0.07 17.86 -12.07
N ILE A 274 -1.25 17.26 -12.14
CA ILE A 274 -1.49 16.04 -12.93
C ILE A 274 -1.11 16.17 -14.40
N ASN A 275 -1.31 17.35 -15.01
CA ASN A 275 -0.95 17.58 -16.41
C ASN A 275 0.56 17.54 -16.64
N TYR A 276 1.37 17.98 -15.68
CA TYR A 276 2.83 17.89 -15.77
C TYR A 276 3.31 16.44 -15.74
N PHE A 277 2.62 15.56 -15.01
CA PHE A 277 2.98 14.13 -14.93
C PHE A 277 2.40 13.29 -16.08
N ASN A 278 1.19 13.62 -16.54
CA ASN A 278 0.46 12.81 -17.52
C ASN A 278 0.67 13.25 -18.97
N VAL A 279 1.05 14.50 -19.21
CA VAL A 279 1.19 15.05 -20.57
C VAL A 279 2.48 15.85 -20.71
N GLY A 280 2.96 16.43 -19.62
CA GLY A 280 4.20 17.19 -19.57
C GLY A 280 5.45 16.33 -19.72
N GLU A 281 6.56 17.02 -19.97
CA GLU A 281 7.88 16.43 -20.12
C GLU A 281 8.67 16.55 -18.82
N MET A 282 9.26 15.45 -18.36
CA MET A 282 10.22 15.48 -17.26
C MET A 282 11.51 16.15 -17.76
N LEU A 283 11.98 17.16 -17.03
CA LEU A 283 13.19 17.92 -17.35
C LEU A 283 14.42 17.34 -16.63
N PRO A 284 15.64 17.73 -17.03
CA PRO A 284 16.85 17.30 -16.35
C PRO A 284 16.83 17.59 -14.84
N PRO A 285 17.49 16.75 -14.00
CA PRO A 285 17.51 16.94 -12.56
C PRO A 285 17.95 18.33 -12.12
N VAL A 286 17.29 18.86 -11.09
CA VAL A 286 17.61 20.19 -10.54
C VAL A 286 19.01 20.19 -9.95
N LYS A 287 19.87 21.08 -10.45
CA LYS A 287 21.20 21.31 -9.89
C LYS A 287 21.12 22.32 -8.75
N PHE A 288 21.94 22.14 -7.71
CA PHE A 288 22.01 23.05 -6.58
C PHE A 288 23.38 23.75 -6.51
N ALA A 289 23.40 24.98 -5.98
CA ALA A 289 24.65 25.71 -5.77
C ALA A 289 25.53 25.05 -4.70
N THR A 290 24.90 24.41 -3.72
CA THR A 290 25.53 23.57 -2.68
C THR A 290 24.81 22.23 -2.65
N PRO A 291 25.51 21.10 -2.41
CA PRO A 291 24.86 19.80 -2.26
C PRO A 291 23.74 19.86 -1.21
N VAL A 292 22.62 19.22 -1.51
CA VAL A 292 21.53 19.04 -0.55
C VAL A 292 21.97 18.01 0.49
N PRO A 293 21.80 18.25 1.80
CA PRO A 293 22.09 17.25 2.82
C PRO A 293 21.34 15.95 2.53
N VAL A 294 21.99 14.81 2.74
CA VAL A 294 21.41 13.48 2.52
C VAL A 294 21.03 12.83 3.86
N MET A 295 20.21 11.79 3.79
CA MET A 295 19.93 10.87 4.88
C MET A 295 19.86 9.45 4.35
N THR A 296 20.28 8.49 5.16
CA THR A 296 20.11 7.06 4.90
C THR A 296 18.98 6.54 5.77
N THR A 297 18.05 5.79 5.20
CA THR A 297 16.94 5.16 5.93
C THR A 297 16.75 3.75 5.43
N GLU A 298 16.39 2.82 6.31
CA GLU A 298 16.04 1.45 5.93
C GLU A 298 14.68 1.40 5.24
N TRP A 299 14.66 1.05 3.96
CA TRP A 299 13.44 0.92 3.17
C TRP A 299 12.95 -0.52 3.20
N ALA A 300 11.67 -0.71 3.51
CA ALA A 300 10.98 -1.96 3.18
C ALA A 300 11.13 -2.25 1.68
N THR A 301 11.46 -3.49 1.33
CA THR A 301 11.57 -3.92 -0.07
C THR A 301 10.65 -5.11 -0.34
N SER A 302 10.61 -5.53 -1.60
CA SER A 302 10.02 -6.81 -2.00
C SER A 302 10.75 -8.04 -1.43
N SER A 303 11.98 -7.86 -0.94
CA SER A 303 12.78 -8.93 -0.36
C SER A 303 12.53 -9.04 1.15
N LYS A 304 12.98 -10.14 1.77
CA LYS A 304 12.91 -10.30 3.23
C LYS A 304 13.82 -9.35 4.00
N VAL A 305 14.67 -8.59 3.31
CA VAL A 305 15.68 -7.71 3.90
C VAL A 305 15.35 -6.26 3.51
N ASN A 306 15.45 -5.37 4.48
CA ASN A 306 15.35 -3.94 4.21
C ASN A 306 16.60 -3.46 3.48
N GLU A 307 16.43 -2.43 2.65
CA GLU A 307 17.53 -1.84 1.91
C GLU A 307 17.93 -0.49 2.53
N PRO A 308 19.22 -0.26 2.84
CA PRO A 308 19.71 1.05 3.22
C PRO A 308 19.72 1.98 2.01
N VAL A 309 18.79 2.92 1.94
CA VAL A 309 18.66 3.87 0.82
C VAL A 309 19.08 5.27 1.24
N THR A 310 20.01 5.86 0.49
CA THR A 310 20.54 7.22 0.75
C THR A 310 19.95 8.21 -0.23
N MET A 311 19.19 9.17 0.30
CA MET A 311 18.47 10.16 -0.52
C MET A 311 18.65 11.59 0.02
N PRO A 312 18.55 12.62 -0.83
CA PRO A 312 18.49 14.00 -0.39
C PRO A 312 17.34 14.24 0.60
N LYS A 313 17.58 14.99 1.68
CA LYS A 313 16.53 15.42 2.63
C LYS A 313 15.49 16.35 1.99
N ILE A 314 15.88 17.05 0.92
CA ILE A 314 14.96 17.74 -0.01
C ILE A 314 14.98 16.99 -1.33
N VAL A 315 13.92 16.25 -1.64
CA VAL A 315 13.79 15.59 -2.94
C VAL A 315 13.17 16.57 -3.94
N SER A 316 13.65 16.56 -5.19
CA SER A 316 13.22 17.51 -6.21
C SER A 316 13.21 16.92 -7.61
N ASN A 317 12.31 17.41 -8.44
CA ASN A 317 12.31 17.17 -9.88
C ASN A 317 11.66 18.36 -10.60
N SER A 318 11.72 18.38 -11.93
CA SER A 318 11.16 19.46 -12.73
C SER A 318 10.45 18.96 -13.98
N TYR A 319 9.43 19.71 -14.39
CA TYR A 319 8.57 19.35 -15.51
C TYR A 319 8.21 20.57 -16.35
N GLN A 320 7.95 20.34 -17.63
CA GLN A 320 7.39 21.33 -18.54
C GLN A 320 6.01 20.90 -19.03
N TYR A 321 5.04 21.81 -19.02
CA TYR A 321 3.73 21.62 -19.62
C TYR A 321 3.28 22.92 -20.30
N GLY A 322 3.16 22.88 -21.62
CA GLY A 322 3.01 24.09 -22.44
C GLY A 322 4.20 25.03 -22.22
N GLU A 323 3.90 26.30 -21.95
CA GLU A 323 4.91 27.35 -21.70
C GLU A 323 5.40 27.37 -20.23
N ASN A 324 4.75 26.64 -19.34
CA ASN A 324 5.08 26.66 -17.92
C ASN A 324 6.07 25.55 -17.58
N ARG A 325 7.07 25.88 -16.76
CA ARG A 325 7.95 24.91 -16.09
C ARG A 325 7.78 25.02 -14.59
N VAL A 326 7.72 23.85 -13.94
CA VAL A 326 7.64 23.74 -12.48
C VAL A 326 8.87 23.03 -11.95
N PHE A 327 9.35 23.48 -10.79
CA PHE A 327 10.42 22.87 -10.03
C PHE A 327 9.88 22.52 -8.65
N LEU A 328 9.80 21.23 -8.36
CA LEU A 328 9.22 20.68 -7.13
C LEU A 328 10.31 20.49 -6.09
N PHE A 329 10.03 20.88 -4.84
CA PHE A 329 10.92 20.66 -3.70
C PHE A 329 10.09 20.14 -2.53
N VAL A 330 10.42 18.96 -2.03
CA VAL A 330 9.71 18.33 -0.91
C VAL A 330 10.70 18.04 0.20
N ASN A 331 10.50 18.62 1.38
CA ASN A 331 11.25 18.27 2.58
C ASN A 331 10.71 16.97 3.18
N THR A 332 11.60 16.01 3.40
CA THR A 332 11.23 14.68 3.91
C THR A 332 11.56 14.50 5.39
N THR A 333 11.90 15.60 6.08
CA THR A 333 12.40 15.58 7.46
C THR A 333 11.66 16.55 8.36
N GLU A 334 11.91 16.45 9.66
CA GLU A 334 11.40 17.37 10.70
C GLU A 334 12.23 18.65 10.81
N GLU A 335 13.38 18.68 10.16
CA GLU A 335 14.28 19.82 10.16
C GLU A 335 13.78 20.90 9.21
N THR A 336 14.08 22.15 9.51
CA THR A 336 13.93 23.23 8.53
C THR A 336 15.20 23.35 7.70
N LEU A 337 15.08 23.23 6.38
CA LEU A 337 16.20 23.23 5.44
C LEU A 337 16.09 24.39 4.45
N THR A 338 17.24 24.91 4.03
CA THR A 338 17.32 25.92 2.96
C THR A 338 18.19 25.40 1.83
N VAL A 339 17.69 25.47 0.60
CA VAL A 339 18.40 25.05 -0.61
C VAL A 339 18.50 26.19 -1.61
N LYS A 340 19.54 26.16 -2.46
CA LYS A 340 19.81 27.17 -3.50
C LYS A 340 19.83 26.51 -4.89
N PRO A 341 18.67 26.27 -5.52
CA PRO A 341 18.62 25.61 -6.82
C PRO A 341 19.08 26.55 -7.94
N ARG A 342 19.80 26.00 -8.93
CA ARG A 342 20.23 26.69 -10.15
C ARG A 342 19.13 26.56 -11.20
N ILE A 343 18.07 27.34 -11.05
CA ILE A 343 16.88 27.32 -11.89
C ILE A 343 16.47 28.74 -12.28
N GLU A 344 15.73 28.85 -13.37
CA GLU A 344 15.24 30.13 -13.90
C GLU A 344 13.75 30.33 -13.58
N ALA A 345 13.37 30.23 -12.30
CA ALA A 345 12.00 30.48 -11.88
C ALA A 345 11.71 31.97 -11.68
N ILE A 346 10.47 32.38 -11.91
CA ILE A 346 9.96 33.74 -11.67
C ILE A 346 9.23 33.78 -10.32
N TYR A 347 8.39 32.78 -10.08
CA TYR A 347 7.55 32.69 -8.89
C TYR A 347 8.00 31.53 -7.99
N LEU A 348 7.75 31.67 -6.69
CA LEU A 348 7.89 30.63 -5.69
C LEU A 348 6.57 30.50 -4.93
N CYS A 349 5.99 29.32 -5.01
CA CYS A 349 4.79 28.95 -4.26
C CYS A 349 5.20 28.15 -3.02
N LEU A 350 4.69 28.52 -1.85
CA LEU A 350 5.07 27.95 -0.54
C LEU A 350 3.84 27.55 0.27
N GLU A 351 3.90 26.40 0.96
CA GLU A 351 2.87 26.02 1.93
C GLU A 351 2.59 27.13 2.95
N GLY A 352 1.31 27.44 3.16
CA GLY A 352 0.84 28.43 4.13
C GLY A 352 0.79 29.88 3.63
N MET A 353 1.35 30.18 2.44
CA MET A 353 1.27 31.53 1.86
C MET A 353 -0.05 31.76 1.12
N SER A 354 -0.57 32.99 1.15
CA SER A 354 -1.81 33.36 0.45
C SER A 354 -1.62 33.63 -1.04
N ALA A 355 -0.42 34.03 -1.46
CA ALA A 355 -0.07 34.37 -2.84
C ALA A 355 1.37 33.90 -3.17
N PRO A 356 1.67 33.62 -4.45
CA PRO A 356 3.04 33.30 -4.85
C PRO A 356 3.95 34.51 -4.64
N VAL A 357 5.20 34.27 -4.27
CA VAL A 357 6.22 35.33 -4.10
C VAL A 357 7.22 35.30 -5.26
N ARG A 358 8.03 36.34 -5.41
CA ARG A 358 9.13 36.32 -6.38
C ARG A 358 10.19 35.30 -5.95
N PHE A 359 10.72 34.54 -6.89
CA PHE A 359 11.83 33.62 -6.60
C PHE A 359 13.15 34.39 -6.48
N GLU A 360 13.83 34.24 -5.33
CA GLU A 360 15.07 34.95 -5.00
C GLU A 360 16.30 34.01 -4.97
N GLY A 361 16.29 32.92 -5.73
CA GLY A 361 17.43 32.00 -5.84
C GLY A 361 17.61 31.04 -4.66
N LYS A 362 16.68 31.02 -3.70
CA LYS A 362 16.67 30.08 -2.56
C LYS A 362 15.25 29.68 -2.17
N THR A 363 15.14 28.52 -1.55
CA THR A 363 13.88 27.99 -1.00
C THR A 363 14.13 27.49 0.42
N ARG A 364 13.33 27.95 1.39
CA ARG A 364 13.36 27.49 2.78
C ARG A 364 12.10 26.67 3.05
N LEU A 365 12.27 25.43 3.50
CA LEU A 365 11.21 24.47 3.76
C LEU A 365 11.27 24.03 5.22
N GLY A 366 10.19 24.24 5.96
CA GLY A 366 10.01 23.66 7.29
C GLY A 366 9.74 22.16 7.23
N ALA A 367 9.49 21.57 8.40
CA ALA A 367 9.21 20.15 8.56
C ALA A 367 8.13 19.65 7.58
N TYR A 368 8.48 18.64 6.78
CA TYR A 368 7.56 17.99 5.83
C TYR A 368 6.81 18.94 4.88
N GLN A 369 7.39 20.11 4.57
CA GLN A 369 6.80 21.09 3.68
C GLN A 369 7.23 20.90 2.22
N THR A 370 6.40 21.44 1.34
CA THR A 370 6.57 21.45 -0.10
C THR A 370 6.62 22.87 -0.64
N ALA A 371 7.43 23.06 -1.69
CA ALA A 371 7.45 24.27 -2.49
C ALA A 371 7.42 23.92 -3.97
N VAL A 372 6.87 24.84 -4.75
CA VAL A 372 6.88 24.76 -6.21
C VAL A 372 7.37 26.09 -6.76
N ALA A 373 8.53 26.10 -7.40
CA ALA A 373 8.98 27.26 -8.16
C ALA A 373 8.46 27.18 -9.59
N VAL A 374 8.06 28.31 -10.18
CA VAL A 374 7.40 28.36 -11.49
C VAL A 374 8.14 29.33 -12.41
N LYS A 375 8.53 28.83 -13.58
CA LYS A 375 8.89 29.65 -14.75
C LYS A 375 7.70 29.62 -15.70
N GLY A 376 6.92 30.68 -15.75
CA GLY A 376 5.67 30.69 -16.52
C GLY A 376 4.76 31.83 -16.11
N SER A 377 3.47 31.66 -16.35
CA SER A 377 2.45 32.68 -16.06
C SER A 377 2.19 32.87 -14.57
N ALA A 378 1.79 34.08 -14.18
CA ALA A 378 1.31 34.37 -12.83
C ALA A 378 0.06 33.54 -12.47
N ALA A 379 -0.85 33.37 -13.44
CA ALA A 379 -2.07 32.57 -13.26
C ALA A 379 -1.77 31.12 -12.87
N GLU A 380 -0.75 30.51 -13.46
CA GLU A 380 -0.32 29.16 -13.10
C GLU A 380 0.28 29.10 -11.69
N ALA A 381 1.12 30.08 -11.33
CA ALA A 381 1.68 30.18 -9.99
C ALA A 381 0.58 30.36 -8.92
N GLU A 382 -0.41 31.22 -9.18
CA GLU A 382 -1.58 31.42 -8.32
C GLU A 382 -2.42 30.15 -8.16
N ARG A 383 -2.64 29.41 -9.26
CA ARG A 383 -3.37 28.13 -9.24
C ARG A 383 -2.67 27.13 -8.33
N ILE A 384 -1.35 26.98 -8.46
CA ILE A 384 -0.54 26.08 -7.63
C ILE A 384 -0.52 26.57 -6.17
N GLN A 385 -0.38 27.87 -5.94
CA GLN A 385 -0.36 28.45 -4.59
C GLN A 385 -1.68 28.19 -3.83
N LYS A 386 -2.83 28.27 -4.50
CA LYS A 386 -4.13 27.92 -3.88
C LYS A 386 -4.14 26.50 -3.32
N THR A 387 -3.51 25.55 -4.03
CA THR A 387 -3.33 24.19 -3.53
C THR A 387 -2.37 24.15 -2.34
N LEU A 388 -1.21 24.81 -2.41
CA LEU A 388 -0.24 24.83 -1.30
C LEU A 388 -0.80 25.48 -0.02
N LEU A 389 -1.64 26.50 -0.15
CA LEU A 389 -2.38 27.09 0.97
C LEU A 389 -3.35 26.08 1.59
N LYS A 390 -4.11 25.37 0.75
CA LYS A 390 -5.07 24.34 1.20
C LYS A 390 -4.37 23.18 1.92
N ILE A 391 -3.27 22.65 1.36
CA ILE A 391 -2.62 21.47 1.98
C ILE A 391 -1.93 21.83 3.31
N ALA A 392 -1.52 23.09 3.48
CA ALA A 392 -0.96 23.58 4.74
C ALA A 392 -1.96 23.55 5.91
N SER A 393 -3.27 23.59 5.61
CA SER A 393 -4.32 23.52 6.64
C SER A 393 -4.73 22.09 7.00
N PHE A 394 -4.16 21.07 6.37
CA PHE A 394 -4.53 19.68 6.66
C PHE A 394 -4.01 19.24 8.03
N THR A 395 -4.91 18.66 8.81
CA THR A 395 -4.61 18.05 10.12
C THR A 395 -4.66 16.53 10.02
N PRO A 396 -4.07 15.80 11.00
CA PRO A 396 -4.14 14.35 11.04
C PRO A 396 -5.56 13.79 11.07
N GLY A 397 -6.56 14.50 11.62
CA GLY A 397 -7.91 13.98 11.83
C GLY A 397 -7.97 12.88 12.91
N ASP A 398 -9.06 12.12 12.97
CA ASP A 398 -9.25 11.05 13.97
C ASP A 398 -8.61 9.73 13.53
N SER A 399 -8.01 8.98 14.44
CA SER A 399 -7.52 7.63 14.13
C SER A 399 -8.69 6.67 13.84
N PHE A 400 -8.51 5.62 13.03
CA PHE A 400 -9.62 4.72 12.66
C PHE A 400 -10.12 3.91 13.86
N ASP A 401 -9.24 3.54 14.77
CA ASP A 401 -9.54 2.83 16.01
C ASP A 401 -10.61 3.57 16.83
N SER A 402 -10.57 4.91 16.88
CA SER A 402 -11.59 5.70 17.59
C SER A 402 -12.99 5.61 16.98
N LEU A 403 -13.10 5.14 15.73
CA LEU A 403 -14.38 4.95 15.02
C LEU A 403 -14.94 3.53 15.12
N VAL A 404 -14.21 2.59 15.72
CA VAL A 404 -14.65 1.20 15.85
C VAL A 404 -15.72 1.11 16.95
N GLU A 405 -16.95 0.74 16.61
CA GLU A 405 -18.00 0.45 17.60
C GLU A 405 -18.06 -1.06 17.90
N PHE A 406 -18.06 -1.44 19.18
CA PHE A 406 -18.20 -2.83 19.61
C PHE A 406 -19.67 -3.13 19.93
N LYS A 407 -20.37 -3.79 19.01
CA LYS A 407 -21.83 -4.03 19.15
C LYS A 407 -22.20 -4.92 20.34
N ASP A 408 -21.34 -5.87 20.69
CA ASP A 408 -21.55 -6.76 21.83
C ASP A 408 -20.93 -6.14 23.09
N HIS A 409 -21.73 -5.39 23.84
CA HIS A 409 -21.29 -4.80 25.10
C HIS A 409 -21.51 -5.77 26.27
N ARG A 410 -20.45 -6.15 26.99
CA ARG A 410 -20.53 -6.89 28.25
C ARG A 410 -20.24 -6.00 29.45
N GLU A 411 -20.86 -6.34 30.56
CA GLU A 411 -20.58 -5.76 31.87
C GLU A 411 -20.28 -6.90 32.85
N PHE A 412 -19.18 -6.78 33.61
CA PHE A 412 -18.83 -7.77 34.63
C PHE A 412 -18.03 -7.15 35.77
N THR A 413 -18.01 -7.84 36.92
CA THR A 413 -17.11 -7.52 38.03
C THR A 413 -15.86 -8.38 37.91
N LEU A 414 -14.70 -7.78 38.18
CA LEU A 414 -13.42 -8.48 38.26
C LEU A 414 -12.89 -8.28 39.68
N ALA A 415 -12.49 -9.34 40.40
CA ALA A 415 -11.86 -9.16 41.70
C ALA A 415 -10.36 -8.84 41.54
N LYS A 416 -9.75 -8.22 42.55
CA LYS A 416 -8.31 -7.92 42.55
C LYS A 416 -7.51 -9.22 42.41
N GLY A 417 -6.59 -9.27 41.44
CA GLY A 417 -5.79 -10.45 41.11
C GLY A 417 -6.45 -11.45 40.16
N ASP A 418 -7.76 -11.36 39.91
CA ASP A 418 -8.44 -12.25 38.95
C ASP A 418 -8.01 -11.92 37.52
N PHE A 419 -7.81 -12.97 36.72
CA PHE A 419 -7.46 -12.83 35.32
C PHE A 419 -8.68 -12.65 34.43
N ALA A 420 -8.62 -11.67 33.55
CA ALA A 420 -9.58 -11.45 32.48
C ALA A 420 -8.96 -11.87 31.14
N GLY A 421 -9.24 -13.12 30.75
CA GLY A 421 -8.78 -13.71 29.50
C GLY A 421 -9.70 -13.47 28.30
N THR A 422 -9.48 -14.21 27.23
CA THR A 422 -10.22 -14.10 25.96
C THR A 422 -11.68 -14.55 26.03
N ASP A 423 -12.11 -15.13 27.15
CA ASP A 423 -13.47 -15.54 27.46
C ASP A 423 -14.35 -14.37 27.92
N LYS A 424 -13.72 -13.32 28.48
CA LYS A 424 -14.41 -12.14 29.03
C LYS A 424 -14.53 -10.96 28.06
N ILE A 425 -14.06 -11.09 26.82
CA ILE A 425 -14.07 -9.97 25.86
C ILE A 425 -15.48 -9.62 25.35
N SER A 426 -15.67 -8.33 25.09
CA SER A 426 -16.83 -7.74 24.41
C SER A 426 -16.61 -7.66 22.89
N GLY A 427 -15.37 -7.54 22.44
CA GLY A 427 -15.07 -7.54 21.01
C GLY A 427 -13.61 -7.27 20.73
N PHE A 428 -13.21 -7.42 19.47
CA PHE A 428 -11.85 -7.15 19.04
C PHE A 428 -11.83 -6.63 17.60
N TYR A 429 -10.79 -5.90 17.24
CA TYR A 429 -10.61 -5.31 15.92
C TYR A 429 -9.16 -5.45 15.46
N ASN A 430 -9.01 -5.81 14.18
CA ASN A 430 -7.71 -5.92 13.51
C ASN A 430 -6.73 -6.85 14.23
N CYS A 431 -7.23 -7.91 14.86
CA CYS A 431 -6.46 -9.00 15.44
C CYS A 431 -7.29 -10.29 15.36
N THR A 432 -6.71 -11.42 15.72
CA THR A 432 -7.39 -12.72 15.63
C THR A 432 -7.29 -13.47 16.94
N LYS A 433 -8.37 -14.14 17.35
CA LYS A 433 -8.31 -15.12 18.44
C LYS A 433 -7.57 -16.36 17.92
N ALA A 434 -6.54 -16.78 18.63
CA ALA A 434 -5.77 -17.96 18.26
C ALA A 434 -6.66 -19.21 18.22
N VAL A 435 -6.28 -20.23 17.44
CA VAL A 435 -7.03 -21.50 17.31
C VAL A 435 -7.28 -22.17 18.67
N SER A 436 -6.32 -22.07 19.59
CA SER A 436 -6.45 -22.56 20.96
C SER A 436 -7.54 -21.86 21.78
N GLY A 437 -7.97 -20.68 21.32
CA GLY A 437 -8.86 -19.78 22.03
C GLY A 437 -8.21 -19.05 23.21
N LYS A 438 -6.94 -19.29 23.54
CA LYS A 438 -6.34 -18.83 24.81
C LYS A 438 -5.75 -17.42 24.79
N TYR A 439 -5.49 -16.86 23.62
CA TYR A 439 -4.91 -15.53 23.45
C TYR A 439 -5.34 -14.92 22.10
N PHE A 440 -5.08 -13.62 21.94
CA PHE A 440 -5.17 -12.91 20.67
C PHE A 440 -3.78 -12.84 20.03
N GLY A 441 -3.71 -13.15 18.74
CA GLY A 441 -2.51 -12.99 17.91
C GLY A 441 -2.82 -12.21 16.64
N ASN A 442 -1.82 -12.05 15.77
CA ASN A 442 -1.88 -11.11 14.63
C ASN A 442 -2.35 -9.70 15.07
N THR A 443 -1.95 -9.29 16.27
CA THR A 443 -2.08 -7.90 16.70
C THR A 443 -1.14 -7.08 15.83
N VAL A 444 -1.63 -5.95 15.35
CA VAL A 444 -0.92 -5.01 14.50
C VAL A 444 -1.19 -3.60 15.04
N ASP A 445 -0.51 -2.61 14.46
CA ASP A 445 -0.73 -1.22 14.81
C ASP A 445 -2.22 -0.84 14.64
N GLY A 446 -2.84 -0.33 15.70
CA GLY A 446 -4.26 0.02 15.77
C GLY A 446 -5.21 -1.13 16.12
N SER A 447 -4.72 -2.34 16.44
CA SER A 447 -5.60 -3.40 16.97
C SER A 447 -6.25 -2.98 18.28
N LEU A 448 -7.48 -3.45 18.49
CA LEU A 448 -8.23 -3.19 19.72
C LEU A 448 -8.76 -4.49 20.31
N ILE A 449 -8.71 -4.60 21.63
CA ILE A 449 -9.38 -5.67 22.38
C ILE A 449 -10.21 -5.01 23.47
N SER A 450 -11.52 -5.13 23.36
CA SER A 450 -12.49 -4.58 24.31
C SER A 450 -12.96 -5.66 25.27
N TYR A 451 -12.89 -5.38 26.57
CA TYR A 451 -13.50 -6.18 27.62
C TYR A 451 -14.91 -5.68 27.97
N GLY A 452 -15.28 -4.46 27.54
CA GLY A 452 -16.52 -3.82 27.94
C GLY A 452 -16.40 -3.17 29.31
N THR A 453 -17.52 -2.99 29.99
CA THR A 453 -17.54 -2.32 31.30
C THR A 453 -17.13 -3.29 32.41
N VAL A 454 -16.09 -2.90 33.14
CA VAL A 454 -15.65 -3.60 34.34
C VAL A 454 -16.05 -2.77 35.55
N ASP A 455 -16.79 -3.37 36.47
CA ASP A 455 -17.13 -2.76 37.75
C ASP A 455 -16.06 -3.10 38.80
N PHE A 456 -15.25 -2.11 39.16
CA PHE A 456 -14.23 -2.24 40.21
C PHE A 456 -14.80 -1.98 41.63
N GLY A 457 -16.09 -1.66 41.74
CA GLY A 457 -16.73 -1.28 42.99
C GLY A 457 -16.08 -0.05 43.62
N THR A 458 -15.79 -0.11 44.91
CA THR A 458 -15.09 0.96 45.66
C THR A 458 -13.55 0.89 45.52
N SER A 459 -13.03 -0.06 44.74
CA SER A 459 -11.59 -0.22 44.55
C SER A 459 -11.00 0.95 43.76
N LYS A 460 -9.83 1.43 44.20
CA LYS A 460 -9.03 2.42 43.47
C LYS A 460 -7.87 1.71 42.77
N VAL A 461 -8.07 1.39 41.49
CA VAL A 461 -7.08 0.70 40.67
C VAL A 461 -6.04 1.71 40.21
N THR A 462 -4.77 1.48 40.56
CA THR A 462 -3.65 2.37 40.20
C THR A 462 -2.57 1.67 39.38
N GLU A 463 -2.67 0.35 39.25
CA GLU A 463 -1.78 -0.48 38.46
C GLU A 463 -2.59 -1.59 37.79
N ILE A 464 -2.10 -2.08 36.66
CA ILE A 464 -2.61 -3.26 35.98
C ILE A 464 -1.45 -4.16 35.59
N THR A 465 -1.71 -5.46 35.51
CA THR A 465 -0.76 -6.44 34.97
C THR A 465 -1.34 -7.04 33.69
N ILE A 466 -0.59 -6.96 32.60
CA ILE A 466 -0.95 -7.57 31.32
C ILE A 466 -0.07 -8.80 31.07
N SER A 467 -0.64 -9.81 30.41
CA SER A 467 0.07 -11.03 30.04
C SER A 467 0.25 -11.07 28.51
N ALA A 468 1.49 -10.93 28.05
CA ALA A 468 1.82 -10.83 26.63
C ALA A 468 3.10 -11.59 26.27
N ALA A 469 3.21 -11.99 25.01
CA ALA A 469 4.40 -12.61 24.41
C ALA A 469 4.84 -11.82 23.18
N VAL A 470 6.09 -11.35 23.15
CA VAL A 470 6.64 -10.45 22.13
C VAL A 470 8.03 -10.92 21.70
N PRO A 471 8.21 -11.46 20.49
CA PRO A 471 9.54 -11.76 19.99
C PRO A 471 10.44 -10.52 19.93
N GLU A 472 11.75 -10.73 20.05
CA GLU A 472 12.76 -9.65 20.09
C GLU A 472 12.61 -8.62 18.96
N GLN A 473 12.30 -9.07 17.74
CA GLN A 473 12.14 -8.17 16.58
C GLN A 473 10.90 -7.25 16.64
N TYR A 474 9.99 -7.45 17.61
CA TYR A 474 8.79 -6.64 17.82
C TYR A 474 8.79 -5.89 19.16
N ALA A 475 9.89 -5.95 19.91
CA ALA A 475 10.04 -5.24 21.17
C ALA A 475 9.99 -3.71 20.98
N GLY A 476 9.56 -3.00 22.02
CA GLY A 476 9.49 -1.53 22.00
C GLY A 476 8.19 -0.95 21.40
N GLY A 477 7.28 -1.81 20.94
CA GLY A 477 5.89 -1.43 20.70
C GLY A 477 5.19 -1.01 21.99
N THR A 478 4.09 -0.26 21.88
CA THR A 478 3.33 0.19 23.05
C THR A 478 1.91 -0.33 23.02
N ILE A 479 1.30 -0.47 24.18
CA ILE A 479 -0.12 -0.73 24.31
C ILE A 479 -0.71 0.33 25.24
N ASP A 480 -1.83 0.91 24.83
CA ASP A 480 -2.59 1.84 25.64
C ASP A 480 -3.75 1.12 26.31
N LEU A 481 -3.93 1.38 27.61
CA LEU A 481 -5.20 1.15 28.27
C LEU A 481 -6.10 2.36 28.02
N LEU A 482 -7.16 2.16 27.25
CA LEU A 482 -8.20 3.15 27.01
C LEU A 482 -9.36 2.89 27.98
N THR A 483 -9.85 3.96 28.61
CA THR A 483 -11.02 3.90 29.49
C THR A 483 -11.91 5.13 29.34
N GLY A 484 -13.15 5.01 29.80
CA GLY A 484 -14.16 6.05 29.81
C GLY A 484 -15.49 5.54 30.37
N PRO A 485 -16.49 6.42 30.53
CA PRO A 485 -17.81 6.05 31.05
C PRO A 485 -18.60 5.12 30.11
N ASN A 486 -18.20 5.00 28.84
CA ASN A 486 -18.84 4.12 27.85
C ASN A 486 -17.84 3.73 26.73
N GLN A 487 -18.31 3.02 25.71
CA GLN A 487 -17.49 2.55 24.57
C GLN A 487 -17.03 3.61 23.57
N ASN A 488 -17.69 4.76 23.57
CA ASN A 488 -17.45 5.84 22.63
C ASN A 488 -16.48 6.90 23.20
N VAL A 489 -16.32 6.95 24.52
CA VAL A 489 -15.32 7.81 25.19
C VAL A 489 -14.09 6.97 25.50
N ARG A 490 -12.96 7.29 24.85
CA ARG A 490 -11.70 6.57 24.99
C ARG A 490 -10.59 7.51 25.35
N GLU A 491 -10.24 7.52 26.62
CA GLU A 491 -9.14 8.31 27.14
C GLU A 491 -8.04 7.36 27.61
N VAL A 492 -6.79 7.69 27.30
CA VAL A 492 -5.63 6.88 27.69
C VAL A 492 -5.46 6.96 29.20
N ALA A 493 -5.74 5.87 29.91
CA ALA A 493 -5.48 5.73 31.34
C ALA A 493 -4.02 5.34 31.64
N GLY A 494 -3.32 4.76 30.67
CA GLY A 494 -1.91 4.42 30.75
C GLY A 494 -1.39 3.94 29.41
N THR A 495 -0.10 4.18 29.15
CA THR A 495 0.62 3.67 27.97
C THR A 495 1.79 2.86 28.49
N PHE A 496 1.95 1.64 27.99
CA PHE A 496 3.02 0.75 28.41
C PHE A 496 3.84 0.30 27.21
N THR A 497 5.17 0.30 27.35
CA THR A 497 6.09 -0.21 26.33
C THR A 497 6.37 -1.67 26.63
N VAL A 498 6.13 -2.55 25.67
CA VAL A 498 6.28 -4.00 25.88
C VAL A 498 7.71 -4.41 25.55
N PRO A 499 8.47 -4.99 26.49
CA PRO A 499 9.79 -5.53 26.22
C PRO A 499 9.70 -6.84 25.43
N ALA A 500 10.85 -7.32 24.94
CA ALA A 500 10.95 -8.66 24.35
C ALA A 500 10.66 -9.74 25.40
N THR A 501 10.02 -10.82 24.98
CA THR A 501 9.96 -12.11 25.65
C THR A 501 10.73 -13.15 24.82
N ASP A 502 10.84 -14.38 25.31
CA ASP A 502 11.65 -15.44 24.70
C ASP A 502 11.10 -15.97 23.36
N GLY A 503 9.87 -15.57 22.98
CA GLY A 503 9.24 -16.03 21.75
C GLY A 503 7.76 -15.70 21.64
N TRP A 504 7.12 -16.21 20.59
CA TRP A 504 5.72 -15.92 20.27
C TRP A 504 4.72 -16.48 21.28
N THR A 505 5.07 -17.51 22.03
CA THR A 505 4.17 -18.17 22.98
C THR A 505 4.70 -18.15 24.41
N ASP A 506 5.79 -17.42 24.64
CA ASP A 506 6.43 -17.28 25.94
C ASP A 506 5.86 -16.06 26.64
N PHE A 507 4.69 -16.24 27.24
CA PHE A 507 3.94 -15.18 27.91
C PHE A 507 4.63 -14.78 29.22
N GLN A 508 4.78 -13.48 29.40
CA GLN A 508 5.25 -12.88 30.64
C GLN A 508 4.23 -11.85 31.14
N ASP A 509 4.18 -11.70 32.45
CA ASP A 509 3.32 -10.74 33.12
C ASP A 509 4.08 -9.43 33.34
N PHE A 510 3.47 -8.32 32.92
CA PHE A 510 4.05 -6.99 33.04
C PHE A 510 3.11 -6.05 33.79
N THR A 511 3.56 -5.56 34.95
CA THR A 511 2.80 -4.66 35.81
C THR A 511 3.18 -3.21 35.55
N PHE A 512 2.19 -2.35 35.34
CA PHE A 512 2.41 -0.92 35.07
C PHE A 512 1.45 -0.04 35.86
N LYS A 513 1.94 1.15 36.23
CA LYS A 513 1.13 2.18 36.89
C LYS A 513 0.28 2.92 35.86
N LEU A 514 -0.94 3.23 36.26
CA LEU A 514 -1.86 4.05 35.49
C LEU A 514 -1.54 5.53 35.72
N ASN A 515 -1.68 6.33 34.67
CA ASN A 515 -1.56 7.77 34.72
C ASN A 515 -2.69 8.40 35.56
N ARG A 516 -3.82 7.69 35.68
CA ARG A 516 -4.96 8.07 36.52
C ARG A 516 -5.60 6.83 37.15
N PRO A 517 -6.07 6.91 38.40
CA PRO A 517 -6.77 5.79 39.02
C PRO A 517 -8.10 5.49 38.31
N MET A 518 -8.47 4.20 38.23
CA MET A 518 -9.82 3.78 37.84
C MET A 518 -10.62 3.40 39.08
N THR A 519 -11.89 3.79 39.14
CA THR A 519 -12.81 3.52 40.26
C THR A 519 -14.23 3.31 39.73
N GLY A 520 -14.99 2.42 40.36
CA GLY A 520 -16.35 2.10 39.91
C GLY A 520 -16.38 1.43 38.54
N LYS A 521 -17.39 1.76 37.74
CA LYS A 521 -17.59 1.20 36.40
C LYS A 521 -16.72 1.93 35.37
N CYS A 522 -15.85 1.20 34.72
CA CYS A 522 -14.94 1.71 33.71
C CYS A 522 -14.94 0.77 32.51
N ASN A 523 -15.06 1.32 31.31
CA ASN A 523 -14.84 0.51 30.12
C ASN A 523 -13.35 0.25 29.93
N ILE A 524 -12.99 -0.98 29.56
CA ILE A 524 -11.60 -1.43 29.40
C ILE A 524 -11.36 -1.84 27.94
N ILE A 525 -10.50 -1.09 27.26
CA ILE A 525 -10.06 -1.40 25.90
C ILE A 525 -8.54 -1.31 25.84
N PHE A 526 -7.89 -2.34 25.32
CA PHE A 526 -6.46 -2.32 25.01
C PHE A 526 -6.25 -1.96 23.54
N ARG A 527 -5.43 -0.93 23.29
CA ARG A 527 -5.01 -0.54 21.95
C ARG A 527 -3.54 -0.85 21.75
N PHE A 528 -3.21 -1.55 20.66
CA PHE A 528 -1.85 -1.94 20.32
C PHE A 528 -1.27 -0.94 19.33
N ASN A 529 -0.09 -0.41 19.62
CA ASN A 529 0.57 0.60 18.80
C ASN A 529 1.98 0.15 18.39
N ARG A 530 2.47 0.71 17.28
CA ARG A 530 3.86 0.59 16.83
C ARG A 530 4.39 -0.84 16.82
N ASN A 531 3.85 -1.71 15.97
CA ASN A 531 4.36 -3.08 15.80
C ASN A 531 4.49 -3.88 17.10
N ALA A 532 3.64 -3.63 18.09
CA ALA A 532 3.39 -4.59 19.16
C ALA A 532 2.68 -5.83 18.58
N CYS A 533 3.27 -6.47 17.56
CA CYS A 533 2.90 -7.79 17.06
C CYS A 533 3.23 -8.79 18.16
N CYS A 534 2.38 -8.79 19.17
CA CYS A 534 2.49 -9.59 20.36
C CYS A 534 1.24 -10.44 20.53
N ASN A 535 1.42 -11.64 21.05
CA ASN A 535 0.28 -12.40 21.52
C ASN A 535 -0.17 -11.84 22.88
N PHE A 536 -1.46 -11.58 23.03
CA PHE A 536 -2.05 -11.01 24.25
C PHE A 536 -3.05 -11.99 24.86
N ALA A 537 -2.75 -12.48 26.07
CA ALA A 537 -3.58 -13.46 26.77
C ALA A 537 -4.68 -12.79 27.59
N GLY A 538 -4.41 -11.62 28.15
CA GLY A 538 -5.34 -10.90 29.00
C GLY A 538 -4.66 -10.02 30.04
N TRP A 539 -5.40 -9.68 31.09
CA TRP A 539 -4.94 -8.74 32.11
C TRP A 539 -5.58 -9.04 33.48
N LYS A 540 -5.00 -8.45 34.52
CA LYS A 540 -5.50 -8.42 35.91
C LYS A 540 -5.10 -7.08 36.56
N TYR A 541 -5.62 -6.77 37.74
CA TYR A 541 -5.33 -5.54 38.47
C TYR A 541 -5.19 -5.73 39.97
#